data_AF-A0A2P6PXX9-F1
#
_entry.id   AF-A0A2P6PXX9-F1
#
_cell.length_a   1.000
_cell.length_b   1.000
_cell.length_c   1.000
_cell.angle_alpha   90.00
_cell.angle_beta   90.00
_cell.angle_gamma   90.00
#
_symmetry.space_group_name_H-M   'P 1'
#
loop_
_entity.id
_entity.type
_entity.pdbx_description
1 polymer ?
#
loop_
_entity_poly.entity_id
_entity_poly.type
_entity_poly.pdbx_seq_one_letter_code
_entity_poly.pdbx_strand_id
1 'polypeptide(L)'
;MLQDVWPDMQLLENQLPFFILEDLFEPQKVRSTSFKSDRSDRPSITNLSEKFIKSQMQIGVEDCLKRMSKVDHFVDFIRTLCLPSAFSHEVGGELKTVTIPSMRELDRAGVKFKVGSSKNLFHIRFTDGVLEIPKLTPSDETWITIRNFLAFEQC
;
A
#
# COMPACT_ATOMS: atom_id res chain seq x y z
N MET A 1 10.59 20.94 -1.89
CA MET A 1 9.30 20.82 -2.61
C MET A 1 8.81 19.38 -2.63
N LEU A 2 9.47 18.43 -3.31
CA LEU A 2 9.01 17.03 -3.33
C LEU A 2 9.00 16.36 -1.95
N GLN A 3 10.04 16.63 -1.13
CA GLN A 3 10.11 16.14 0.25
C GLN A 3 9.05 16.75 1.18
N ASP A 4 8.50 17.92 0.82
CA ASP A 4 7.44 18.58 1.59
C ASP A 4 6.06 18.06 1.17
N VAL A 5 5.87 17.81 -0.14
CA VAL A 5 4.60 17.35 -0.71
C VAL A 5 4.35 15.86 -0.43
N TRP A 6 5.40 15.03 -0.42
CA TRP A 6 5.25 13.58 -0.25
C TRP A 6 4.58 13.17 1.07
N PRO A 7 4.98 13.70 2.24
CA PRO A 7 4.27 13.45 3.50
C PRO A 7 2.79 13.85 3.43
N ASP A 8 2.49 15.02 2.86
CA ASP A 8 1.13 15.55 2.73
C ASP A 8 0.24 14.67 1.84
N MET A 9 0.80 14.06 0.79
CA MET A 9 0.06 13.12 -0.08
C MET A 9 -0.35 11.83 0.65
N GLN A 10 0.29 11.50 1.77
CA GLN A 10 -0.03 10.34 2.59
C GLN A 10 -1.03 10.65 3.70
N LEU A 11 -1.31 11.93 3.96
CA LEU A 11 -2.26 12.32 5.01
C LEU A 11 -3.69 12.03 4.56
N LEU A 12 -4.46 11.33 5.39
CA LEU A 12 -5.87 11.01 5.10
C LEU A 12 -6.74 12.24 4.89
N GLU A 13 -6.47 13.31 5.63
CA GLU A 13 -7.16 14.60 5.50
C GLU A 13 -6.93 15.30 4.15
N ASN A 14 -5.88 14.91 3.43
CA ASN A 14 -5.48 15.50 2.15
C ASN A 14 -5.72 14.55 0.96
N GLN A 15 -6.66 13.62 1.09
CA GLN A 15 -6.95 12.66 0.03
C GLN A 15 -7.95 13.21 -0.99
N LEU A 16 -7.58 13.07 -2.26
CA LEU A 16 -8.46 13.30 -3.39
C LEU A 16 -8.84 11.95 -4.00
N PRO A 17 -10.10 11.78 -4.43
CA PRO A 17 -10.47 10.63 -5.24
C PRO A 17 -9.58 10.51 -6.48
N PHE A 18 -8.97 9.34 -6.67
CA PHE A 18 -7.93 9.13 -7.68
C PHE A 18 -8.46 9.35 -9.11
N PHE A 19 -9.75 9.09 -9.35
CA PHE A 19 -10.39 9.32 -10.65
C PHE A 19 -10.26 10.76 -11.15
N ILE A 20 -10.17 11.75 -10.24
CA ILE A 20 -9.97 13.16 -10.62
C ILE A 20 -8.63 13.31 -11.35
N LEU A 21 -7.59 12.62 -10.88
CA LEU A 21 -6.28 12.65 -11.53
C LEU A 21 -6.29 11.90 -12.86
N GLU A 22 -7.05 10.81 -12.95
CA GLU A 22 -7.27 10.09 -14.22
C GLU A 22 -7.93 10.99 -15.26
N ASP A 23 -8.99 11.71 -14.88
CA ASP A 23 -9.73 12.63 -15.76
C ASP A 23 -8.89 13.84 -16.18
N LEU A 24 -8.13 14.43 -15.25
CA LEU A 24 -7.23 15.56 -15.54
C LEU A 24 -6.07 15.16 -16.45
N PHE A 25 -5.51 13.96 -16.25
CA PHE A 25 -4.35 13.49 -17.00
C PHE A 25 -4.72 12.94 -18.38
N GLU A 26 -5.94 12.43 -18.54
CA GLU A 26 -6.52 11.97 -19.80
C GLU A 26 -7.78 12.77 -20.20
N PRO A 27 -7.67 14.06 -20.57
CA PRO A 27 -8.84 14.89 -20.95
C PRO A 27 -9.64 14.33 -22.14
N GLN A 28 -9.00 13.46 -22.91
CA GLN A 28 -9.56 12.74 -24.06
C GLN A 28 -10.60 11.68 -23.65
N LYS A 29 -10.59 11.21 -22.38
CA LYS A 29 -11.67 10.36 -21.82
C LYS A 29 -12.95 11.16 -21.58
N VAL A 30 -12.80 12.44 -21.20
CA VAL A 30 -13.91 13.35 -20.89
C VAL A 30 -14.52 13.95 -22.16
N ARG A 31 -13.71 14.16 -23.21
CA ARG A 31 -14.15 14.67 -24.51
C ARG A 31 -14.29 13.49 -25.47
N SER A 32 -15.51 12.98 -25.65
CA SER A 32 -15.84 11.95 -26.65
C SER A 32 -15.56 12.43 -28.08
N THR A 33 -14.29 12.53 -28.47
CA THR A 33 -13.87 12.94 -29.82
C THR A 33 -12.89 11.92 -30.39
N SER A 34 -13.23 11.43 -31.58
CA SER A 34 -12.74 10.24 -32.27
C SER A 34 -11.33 10.34 -32.87
N PHE A 35 -10.35 10.86 -32.13
CA PHE A 35 -8.96 10.84 -32.61
C PHE A 35 -8.17 9.74 -31.88
N LYS A 36 -8.11 8.57 -32.52
CA LYS A 36 -7.16 7.51 -32.20
C LYS A 36 -5.77 7.96 -32.68
N SER A 37 -5.13 8.88 -31.94
CA SER A 37 -3.67 9.02 -32.06
C SER A 37 -3.03 7.80 -31.44
N ASP A 38 -1.98 7.30 -32.07
CA ASP A 38 -1.14 6.17 -31.67
C ASP A 38 -0.83 6.19 -30.16
N ARG A 39 -1.49 5.30 -29.39
CA ARG A 39 -1.54 5.32 -27.91
C ARG A 39 -0.57 4.36 -27.22
N SER A 40 0.45 3.83 -27.91
CA SER A 40 1.30 2.79 -27.31
C SER A 40 2.20 3.30 -26.18
N ASP A 41 2.71 4.53 -26.26
CA ASP A 41 3.92 4.89 -25.48
C ASP A 41 3.72 5.90 -24.34
N ARG A 42 2.53 6.50 -24.18
CA ARG A 42 2.30 7.46 -23.09
C ARG A 42 1.93 6.72 -21.79
N PRO A 43 2.70 6.89 -20.70
CA PRO A 43 2.35 6.28 -19.42
C PRO A 43 1.05 6.87 -18.88
N SER A 44 0.16 6.04 -18.34
CA SER A 44 -1.03 6.47 -17.60
C SER A 44 -0.64 7.19 -16.31
N ILE A 45 -1.59 7.93 -15.72
CA ILE A 45 -1.36 8.54 -14.40
C ILE A 45 -1.05 7.47 -13.34
N THR A 46 -1.70 6.32 -13.38
CA THR A 46 -1.45 5.18 -12.51
C THR A 46 0.00 4.70 -12.62
N ASN A 47 0.53 4.57 -13.84
CA ASN A 47 1.91 4.16 -14.07
C ASN A 47 2.91 5.22 -13.57
N LEU A 48 2.58 6.51 -13.71
CA LEU A 48 3.40 7.60 -13.18
C LEU A 48 3.37 7.66 -11.65
N SER A 49 2.19 7.52 -11.05
CA SER A 49 1.99 7.47 -9.61
C SER A 49 2.74 6.31 -8.99
N GLU A 50 2.69 5.11 -9.59
CA GLU A 50 3.46 3.97 -9.10
C GLU A 50 4.97 4.26 -9.14
N LYS A 51 5.50 4.73 -10.27
CA LYS A 51 6.92 5.08 -10.39
C LYS A 51 7.32 6.14 -9.37
N PHE A 52 6.47 7.14 -9.16
CA PHE A 52 6.68 8.20 -8.19
C PHE A 52 6.72 7.62 -6.75
N ILE A 53 5.71 6.87 -6.35
CA ILE A 53 5.62 6.23 -5.03
C ILE A 53 6.84 5.34 -4.77
N LYS A 54 7.21 4.47 -5.73
CA LYS A 54 8.40 3.61 -5.62
C LYS A 54 9.70 4.40 -5.47
N SER A 55 9.77 5.61 -6.05
CA SER A 55 10.95 6.48 -5.92
C SER A 55 11.03 7.17 -4.56
N GLN A 56 9.88 7.45 -3.92
CA GLN A 56 9.83 8.14 -2.63
C GLN A 56 9.87 7.16 -1.44
N MET A 57 9.24 5.99 -1.57
CA MET A 57 9.18 5.03 -0.48
C MET A 57 10.54 4.38 -0.21
N GLN A 58 10.98 4.47 1.05
CA GLN A 58 12.10 3.69 1.58
C GLN A 58 11.70 2.23 1.94
N ILE A 59 10.42 1.91 1.77
CA ILE A 59 9.82 0.61 2.06
C ILE A 59 9.82 -0.22 0.77
N GLY A 60 10.06 -1.53 0.91
CA GLY A 60 9.94 -2.46 -0.20
C GLY A 60 8.50 -2.52 -0.73
N VAL A 61 8.32 -2.08 -1.97
CA VAL A 61 7.05 -2.13 -2.71
C VAL A 61 7.04 -3.37 -3.60
N GLU A 62 5.89 -4.01 -3.76
CA GLU A 62 5.72 -5.06 -4.77
C GLU A 62 5.17 -4.49 -6.09
N ASP A 63 5.41 -5.21 -7.20
CA ASP A 63 4.78 -4.90 -8.48
C ASP A 63 3.30 -5.30 -8.46
N CYS A 64 2.46 -4.42 -7.93
CA CYS A 64 1.03 -4.69 -7.71
C CYS A 64 0.10 -4.16 -8.82
N LEU A 65 0.59 -3.45 -9.85
CA LEU A 65 -0.29 -2.83 -10.87
C LEU A 65 -1.30 -3.79 -11.49
N LYS A 66 -0.92 -5.06 -11.66
CA LYS A 66 -1.81 -6.08 -12.25
C LYS A 66 -2.99 -6.46 -11.34
N ARG A 67 -2.93 -6.14 -10.04
CA ARG A 67 -3.94 -6.48 -9.02
C ARG A 67 -4.92 -5.35 -8.73
N MET A 68 -4.59 -4.10 -9.08
CA MET A 68 -5.45 -2.95 -8.83
C MET A 68 -6.61 -2.92 -9.83
N SER A 69 -7.80 -3.34 -9.42
CA SER A 69 -9.02 -3.17 -10.21
C SER A 69 -9.54 -1.73 -10.17
N LYS A 70 -9.31 -1.03 -9.06
CA LYS A 70 -9.65 0.38 -8.84
C LYS A 70 -8.82 0.91 -7.68
N VAL A 71 -8.32 2.13 -7.80
CA VAL A 71 -7.69 2.86 -6.70
C VAL A 71 -8.62 3.97 -6.29
N ASP A 72 -8.90 4.09 -5.00
CA ASP A 72 -9.81 5.12 -4.52
C ASP A 72 -9.09 6.46 -4.27
N HIS A 73 -7.90 6.45 -3.68
CA HIS A 73 -7.06 7.65 -3.45
C HIS A 73 -5.59 7.25 -3.21
N PHE A 74 -4.69 8.22 -2.96
CA PHE A 74 -3.25 7.94 -2.84
C PHE A 74 -2.90 7.01 -1.68
N VAL A 75 -3.49 7.18 -0.50
CA VAL A 75 -3.24 6.28 0.64
C VAL A 75 -3.64 4.83 0.30
N ASP A 76 -4.80 4.63 -0.34
CA ASP A 76 -5.21 3.31 -0.82
C ASP A 76 -4.26 2.75 -1.89
N PHE A 77 -3.77 3.61 -2.80
CA PHE A 77 -2.72 3.24 -3.77
C PHE A 77 -1.46 2.72 -3.07
N ILE A 78 -0.90 3.51 -2.16
CA ILE A 78 0.36 3.20 -1.46
C ILE A 78 0.17 1.94 -0.62
N ARG A 79 -0.96 1.80 0.08
CA ARG A 79 -1.32 0.59 0.83
C ARG A 79 -1.32 -0.63 -0.08
N THR A 80 -2.02 -0.56 -1.21
CA THR A 80 -2.12 -1.65 -2.18
C THR A 80 -0.77 -2.06 -2.77
N LEU A 81 0.12 -1.09 -2.99
CA LEU A 81 1.50 -1.33 -3.41
C LEU A 81 2.35 -2.05 -2.34
N CYS A 82 2.04 -1.83 -1.07
CA CYS A 82 2.74 -2.48 0.04
C CYS A 82 2.13 -3.84 0.40
N LEU A 83 0.90 -4.16 -0.02
CA LEU A 83 0.29 -5.47 0.29
C LEU A 83 1.03 -6.61 -0.45
N PRO A 84 1.46 -7.67 0.26
CA PRO A 84 2.13 -8.81 -0.35
C PRO A 84 1.24 -9.53 -1.37
N SER A 85 1.83 -10.07 -2.43
CA SER A 85 1.10 -10.74 -3.53
C SER A 85 0.46 -12.02 -3.08
N ALA A 86 0.99 -12.61 -2.00
CA ALA A 86 0.50 -13.82 -1.38
C ALA A 86 -0.65 -13.57 -0.39
N PHE A 87 -1.07 -12.31 -0.17
CA PHE A 87 -2.34 -12.01 0.47
C PHE A 87 -3.48 -12.29 -0.53
N SER A 88 -3.66 -13.58 -0.86
CA SER A 88 -4.93 -14.03 -1.38
C SER A 88 -5.93 -13.92 -0.24
N HIS A 89 -7.12 -13.40 -0.54
CA HIS A 89 -8.29 -13.32 0.36
C HIS A 89 -8.81 -14.72 0.78
N GLU A 90 -7.96 -15.74 0.82
CA GLU A 90 -8.35 -17.15 0.96
C GLU A 90 -8.36 -17.66 2.40
N VAL A 91 -7.91 -16.88 3.38
CA VAL A 91 -8.23 -17.17 4.78
C VAL A 91 -9.56 -16.51 5.14
N GLY A 92 -10.61 -16.94 4.45
CA GLY A 92 -12.02 -16.61 4.71
C GLY A 92 -12.54 -17.32 5.98
N GLY A 93 -11.83 -17.15 7.09
CA GLY A 93 -12.32 -17.53 8.41
C GLY A 93 -12.92 -16.32 9.09
N GLU A 94 -14.16 -16.44 9.58
CA GLU A 94 -14.71 -15.47 10.53
C GLU A 94 -13.74 -15.36 11.71
N LEU A 95 -13.25 -14.14 11.98
CA LEU A 95 -12.37 -13.89 13.11
C LEU A 95 -13.17 -14.11 14.39
N LYS A 96 -13.09 -15.34 14.95
CA LYS A 96 -13.90 -15.77 16.10
C LYS A 96 -13.71 -14.92 17.35
N THR A 97 -12.63 -14.13 17.40
CA THR A 97 -12.29 -13.25 18.51
C THR A 97 -11.72 -11.93 17.98
N VAL A 98 -12.28 -10.80 18.42
CA VAL A 98 -11.82 -9.44 18.07
C VAL A 98 -10.48 -9.09 18.73
N THR A 99 -10.03 -9.89 19.72
CA THR A 99 -8.83 -9.60 20.49
C THR A 99 -7.59 -10.18 19.82
N ILE A 100 -6.75 -9.30 19.28
CA ILE A 100 -5.40 -9.65 18.82
C ILE A 100 -4.56 -9.98 20.07
N PRO A 101 -3.96 -11.19 20.17
CA PRO A 101 -3.12 -11.54 21.31
C PRO A 101 -1.89 -10.63 21.37
N SER A 102 -1.48 -10.28 22.59
CA SER A 102 -0.24 -9.54 22.82
C SER A 102 0.99 -10.38 22.47
N MET A 103 2.11 -9.71 22.20
CA MET A 103 3.41 -10.39 21.97
C MET A 103 3.79 -11.35 23.12
N ARG A 104 3.41 -11.02 24.37
CA ARG A 104 3.67 -11.87 25.54
C ARG A 104 2.80 -13.13 25.55
N GLU A 105 1.56 -13.03 25.11
CA GLU A 105 0.66 -14.19 25.01
C GLU A 105 1.10 -15.14 23.90
N LEU A 106 1.52 -14.58 22.75
CA LEU A 106 2.11 -15.36 21.66
C LEU A 106 3.39 -16.10 22.13
N ASP A 107 4.29 -15.42 22.83
CA ASP A 107 5.50 -16.03 23.40
C ASP A 107 5.16 -17.19 24.36
N ARG A 108 4.20 -16.98 25.28
CA ARG A 108 3.71 -18.03 26.20
C ARG A 108 3.06 -19.20 25.48
N ALA A 109 2.44 -18.97 24.33
CA ALA A 109 1.87 -20.00 23.48
C ALA A 109 2.94 -20.75 22.66
N GLY A 110 4.23 -20.40 22.80
CA GLY A 110 5.35 -21.05 22.12
C GLY A 110 5.68 -20.47 20.74
N VAL A 111 5.11 -19.32 20.38
CA VAL A 111 5.44 -18.62 19.13
C VAL A 111 6.84 -18.06 19.24
N LYS A 112 7.70 -18.42 18.28
CA LYS A 112 9.06 -17.87 18.16
C LYS A 112 9.05 -16.66 17.25
N PHE A 113 9.84 -15.65 17.57
CA PHE A 113 9.95 -14.44 16.75
C PHE A 113 11.27 -14.41 15.99
N LYS A 114 11.21 -13.99 14.73
CA LYS A 114 12.40 -13.83 13.91
C LYS A 114 12.28 -12.59 13.03
N VAL A 115 13.41 -11.94 12.80
CA VAL A 115 13.49 -10.81 11.87
C VAL A 115 13.40 -11.35 10.44
N GLY A 116 12.40 -10.88 9.71
CA GLY A 116 12.22 -11.15 8.29
C GLY A 116 13.23 -10.36 7.45
N SER A 117 13.67 -10.95 6.34
CA SER A 117 14.60 -10.33 5.38
C SER A 117 13.92 -9.42 4.36
N SER A 118 12.58 -9.44 4.29
CA SER A 118 11.81 -8.60 3.37
C SER A 118 11.95 -7.12 3.73
N LYS A 119 12.02 -6.27 2.70
CA LYS A 119 11.94 -4.81 2.84
C LYS A 119 10.50 -4.30 2.89
N ASN A 120 9.52 -5.13 2.51
CA ASN A 120 8.11 -4.79 2.54
C ASN A 120 7.59 -4.91 3.98
N LEU A 121 6.98 -3.83 4.51
CA LEU A 121 6.47 -3.76 5.88
C LEU A 121 5.41 -4.83 6.19
N PHE A 122 4.59 -5.18 5.22
CA PHE A 122 3.44 -6.08 5.42
C PHE A 122 3.76 -7.53 5.10
N HIS A 123 5.01 -7.85 4.74
CA HIS A 123 5.44 -9.23 4.47
C HIS A 123 5.69 -9.99 5.78
N ILE A 124 4.64 -10.15 6.58
CA ILE A 124 4.60 -10.90 7.83
C ILE A 124 4.19 -12.34 7.52
N ARG A 125 4.93 -13.31 8.07
CA ARG A 125 4.66 -14.73 7.83
C ARG A 125 4.66 -15.51 9.14
N PHE A 126 3.70 -16.42 9.27
CA PHE A 126 3.68 -17.41 10.33
C PHE A 126 3.87 -18.80 9.71
N THR A 127 4.93 -19.51 10.08
CA THR A 127 5.23 -20.84 9.57
C THR A 127 5.87 -21.68 10.67
N ASP A 128 5.32 -22.86 10.92
CA ASP A 128 5.85 -23.82 11.89
C ASP A 128 6.12 -23.23 13.30
N GLY A 129 5.20 -22.39 13.79
CA GLY A 129 5.32 -21.74 15.10
C GLY A 129 6.27 -20.55 15.14
N VAL A 130 6.82 -20.13 14.00
CA VAL A 130 7.70 -18.96 13.89
C VAL A 130 6.95 -17.81 13.22
N LEU A 131 6.83 -16.68 13.93
CA LEU A 131 6.37 -15.41 13.40
C LEU A 131 7.56 -14.59 12.89
N GLU A 132 7.70 -14.50 11.58
CA GLU A 132 8.70 -13.69 10.91
C GLU A 132 8.14 -12.29 10.60
N ILE A 133 8.75 -11.25 11.18
CA ILE A 133 8.33 -9.86 11.02
C ILE A 133 9.46 -9.07 10.32
N PRO A 134 9.18 -8.36 9.21
CA PRO A 134 10.16 -7.51 8.54
C PRO A 134 10.81 -6.50 9.49
N LYS A 135 12.09 -6.21 9.28
CA LYS A 135 12.76 -5.16 10.05
C LYS A 135 12.18 -3.79 9.68
N LEU A 136 11.54 -3.15 10.67
CA LEU A 136 11.11 -1.77 10.57
C LEU A 136 12.29 -0.85 10.89
N THR A 137 12.61 0.08 9.99
CA THR A 137 13.56 1.16 10.28
C THR A 137 12.77 2.41 10.67
N PRO A 138 12.83 2.84 11.94
CA PRO A 138 12.12 4.03 12.39
C PRO A 138 12.62 5.26 11.64
N SER A 139 11.69 5.97 11.01
CA SER A 139 11.88 7.29 10.41
C SER A 139 10.56 8.04 10.48
N ASP A 140 10.59 9.36 10.34
CA ASP A 140 9.37 10.17 10.34
C ASP A 140 8.40 9.70 9.23
N GLU A 141 8.94 9.38 8.06
CA GLU A 141 8.19 8.82 6.94
C GLU A 141 7.51 7.49 7.31
N THR A 142 8.26 6.52 7.85
CA THR A 142 7.72 5.21 8.27
C THR A 142 6.55 5.40 9.24
N TRP A 143 6.67 6.33 10.18
CA TRP A 143 5.62 6.58 11.16
C TRP A 143 4.40 7.30 10.57
N ILE A 144 4.59 8.24 9.64
CA ILE A 144 3.49 8.90 8.93
C ILE A 144 2.71 7.87 8.11
N THR A 145 3.41 7.03 7.34
CA THR A 145 2.80 5.97 6.53
C THR A 145 1.97 5.02 7.39
N ILE A 146 2.55 4.46 8.46
CA ILE A 146 1.87 3.48 9.32
C ILE A 146 0.65 4.09 10.01
N ARG A 147 0.74 5.33 10.51
CA ARG A 147 -0.39 5.99 11.18
C ARG A 147 -1.56 6.26 10.24
N ASN A 148 -1.28 6.73 9.03
CA ASN A 148 -2.33 6.97 8.03
C ASN A 148 -2.97 5.66 7.55
N PHE A 149 -2.19 4.59 7.40
CA PHE A 149 -2.77 3.28 7.12
C PHE A 149 -3.66 2.78 8.26
N LEU A 150 -3.23 2.92 9.52
CA LEU A 150 -4.04 2.51 10.65
C LEU A 150 -5.36 3.29 10.72
N ALA A 151 -5.31 4.61 10.52
CA ALA A 151 -6.51 5.43 10.49
C ALA A 151 -7.43 5.06 9.31
N PHE A 152 -6.86 4.70 8.15
CA PHE A 152 -7.62 4.29 6.97
C PHE A 152 -8.41 3.00 7.22
N GLU A 153 -7.81 2.03 7.91
CA GLU A 153 -8.46 0.75 8.25
C GLU A 153 -9.52 0.89 9.36
N GLN A 154 -9.48 1.97 10.13
CA GLN A 154 -10.37 2.20 11.27
C GLN A 154 -11.57 3.10 10.95
N CYS A 155 -11.59 3.75 9.79
CA CYS A 155 -12.68 4.60 9.31
C CYS A 155 -13.58 3.86 8.32
#